data_AF-A0A370DNI3-F1
#
_entry.id   AF-A0A370DNI3-F1
#
_cell.length_a   1.000
_cell.length_b   1.000
_cell.length_c   1.000
_cell.angle_alpha   90.00
_cell.angle_beta   90.00
_cell.angle_gamma   90.00
#
_symmetry.space_group_name_H-M   'P 1'
#
loop_
_entity.id
_entity.type
_entity.pdbx_description
1 polymer ?
#
loop_
_entity_poly.entity_id
_entity_poly.type
_entity_poly.pdbx_seq_one_letter_code
_entity_poly.pdbx_strand_id
1 'polypeptide(L)'
;MISFLENLRKTSGLFKEGKEVTQETSADVSKINAEVKASTSMINRIQQGHNFGIVIGLDIETALYRTPPELKINNLIQPLRETFIFEGTGINVINGVALLQHMQDTGETEYPFAIGSLPAVSDIQQAEIKKQLSRIFNRISTVYDLISDESAHSNDNPGAFIKFIDKITLIKQPES
;
A
#
# COMPACT_ATOMS: atom_id res chain seq x y z
N MET A 1 -11.39 7.31 19.00
CA MET A 1 -10.62 6.15 18.50
C MET A 1 -11.30 4.80 18.77
N ILE A 2 -11.65 4.45 20.02
CA ILE A 2 -12.37 3.18 20.34
C ILE A 2 -13.75 3.11 19.68
N SER A 3 -14.46 4.25 19.60
CA SER A 3 -15.83 4.31 19.08
C SER A 3 -15.95 4.09 17.56
N PHE A 4 -14.91 4.37 16.77
CA PHE A 4 -14.90 4.15 15.31
C PHE A 4 -14.66 2.66 14.97
N LEU A 5 -13.80 1.97 15.72
CA LEU A 5 -13.61 0.52 15.59
C LEU A 5 -14.89 -0.24 16.00
N GLU A 6 -15.64 0.26 16.99
CA GLU A 6 -16.97 -0.28 17.32
C GLU A 6 -18.01 0.03 16.24
N ASN A 7 -17.94 1.18 15.57
CA ASN A 7 -18.87 1.51 14.50
C ASN A 7 -18.62 0.69 13.24
N LEU A 8 -17.36 0.44 12.85
CA LEU A 8 -17.02 -0.48 11.75
C LEU A 8 -17.45 -1.93 12.06
N ARG A 9 -17.36 -2.36 13.33
CA ARG A 9 -17.90 -3.65 13.79
C ARG A 9 -19.42 -3.70 13.70
N LYS A 10 -20.12 -2.58 13.92
CA LYS A 10 -21.60 -2.50 13.81
C LYS A 10 -22.09 -2.36 12.37
N THR A 11 -21.41 -1.58 11.53
CA THR A 11 -21.76 -1.41 10.11
C THR A 11 -21.41 -2.62 9.25
N SER A 12 -20.53 -3.52 9.73
CA SER A 12 -20.35 -4.85 9.13
C SER A 12 -21.58 -5.77 9.19
N GLY A 13 -22.68 -5.35 9.85
CA GLY A 13 -24.05 -5.63 9.38
C GLY A 13 -24.46 -7.08 9.14
N LEU A 14 -23.72 -8.06 9.67
CA LEU A 14 -23.99 -9.49 9.56
C LEU A 14 -24.73 -9.99 10.80
N PHE A 15 -25.83 -9.33 11.16
CA PHE A 15 -26.84 -9.89 12.05
C PHE A 15 -28.22 -9.44 11.57
N LYS A 16 -28.70 -10.09 10.51
CA LYS A 16 -30.12 -10.43 10.43
C LYS A 16 -30.24 -11.84 10.99
N GLU A 17 -31.02 -11.97 12.06
CA GLU A 17 -31.42 -13.25 12.62
C GLU A 17 -31.89 -14.20 11.50
N GLY A 18 -31.32 -15.39 11.47
CA GLY A 18 -31.87 -16.55 10.78
C GLY A 18 -31.91 -16.52 9.26
N LYS A 19 -30.77 -16.45 8.57
CA LYS A 19 -30.61 -17.09 7.25
C LYS A 19 -29.19 -17.65 7.10
N GLU A 20 -29.11 -18.88 6.59
CA GLU A 20 -27.87 -19.61 6.31
C GLU A 20 -26.80 -18.71 5.68
N VAL A 21 -25.67 -18.57 6.37
CA VAL A 21 -24.48 -17.92 5.82
C VAL A 21 -23.84 -18.93 4.86
N THR A 22 -24.11 -18.78 3.57
CA THR A 22 -23.39 -19.47 2.50
C THR A 22 -21.88 -19.20 2.60
N GLN A 23 -21.05 -20.22 2.35
CA GLN A 23 -19.58 -20.16 2.49
C GLN A 23 -18.92 -19.00 1.73
N GLU A 24 -19.48 -18.56 0.60
CA GLU A 24 -18.99 -17.42 -0.19
C GLU A 24 -19.00 -16.10 0.60
N THR A 25 -20.05 -15.83 1.37
CA THR A 25 -20.18 -14.59 2.17
C THR A 25 -19.16 -14.55 3.31
N SER A 26 -18.75 -15.70 3.84
CA SER A 26 -17.77 -15.77 4.93
C SER A 26 -16.33 -15.49 4.46
N ALA A 27 -15.98 -15.92 3.24
CA ALA A 27 -14.67 -15.73 2.66
C ALA A 27 -14.41 -14.26 2.29
N ASP A 28 -15.41 -13.57 1.75
CA ASP A 28 -15.27 -12.18 1.35
C ASP A 28 -15.21 -11.23 2.55
N VAL A 29 -15.97 -11.50 3.61
CA VAL A 29 -15.85 -10.75 4.88
C VAL A 29 -14.47 -10.95 5.53
N SER A 30 -13.89 -12.15 5.42
CA SER A 30 -12.54 -12.41 5.91
C SER A 30 -11.47 -11.63 5.14
N LYS A 31 -11.59 -11.56 3.80
CA LYS A 31 -10.68 -10.76 2.95
C LYS A 31 -10.77 -9.27 3.27
N ILE A 32 -11.98 -8.73 3.34
CA ILE A 32 -12.23 -7.31 3.68
C ILE A 32 -11.58 -6.99 5.04
N ASN A 33 -11.77 -7.85 6.04
CA ASN A 33 -11.16 -7.66 7.36
C ASN A 33 -9.62 -7.70 7.32
N ALA A 34 -9.03 -8.54 6.48
CA ALA A 34 -7.58 -8.60 6.32
C ALA A 34 -7.02 -7.33 5.64
N GLU A 35 -7.72 -6.83 4.62
CA GLU A 35 -7.36 -5.59 3.92
C GLU A 35 -7.48 -4.37 4.84
N VAL A 36 -8.61 -4.23 5.56
CA VAL A 36 -8.80 -3.15 6.53
C VAL A 36 -7.72 -3.17 7.60
N LYS A 37 -7.41 -4.35 8.18
CA LYS A 37 -6.32 -4.49 9.16
C LYS A 37 -4.96 -4.06 8.60
N ALA A 38 -4.66 -4.43 7.35
CA ALA A 38 -3.41 -4.08 6.71
C ALA A 38 -3.31 -2.57 6.41
N SER A 39 -4.41 -1.96 5.97
CA SER A 39 -4.54 -0.50 5.77
C SER A 39 -4.41 0.26 7.09
N THR A 40 -5.07 -0.17 8.15
CA THR A 40 -4.91 0.41 9.50
C THR A 40 -3.46 0.29 10.00
N SER A 41 -2.80 -0.85 9.77
CA SER A 41 -1.39 -1.01 10.13
C SER A 41 -0.47 -0.06 9.36
N MET A 42 -0.75 0.21 8.08
CA MET A 42 -0.05 1.22 7.29
C MET A 42 -0.27 2.63 7.87
N ILE A 43 -1.52 3.00 8.17
CA ILE A 43 -1.87 4.29 8.79
C ILE A 43 -1.15 4.48 10.12
N ASN A 44 -1.15 3.47 11.00
CA ASN A 44 -0.49 3.53 12.30
C ASN A 44 1.02 3.79 12.16
N ARG A 45 1.69 3.17 11.20
CA ARG A 45 3.13 3.43 10.94
C ARG A 45 3.35 4.89 10.50
N ILE A 46 2.51 5.41 9.62
CA ILE A 46 2.59 6.80 9.17
C ILE A 46 2.34 7.76 10.35
N GLN A 47 1.35 7.49 11.19
CA GLN A 47 1.03 8.28 12.39
C GLN A 47 2.14 8.25 13.44
N GLN A 48 2.91 7.16 13.51
CA GLN A 48 4.11 7.04 14.35
C GLN A 48 5.31 7.83 13.80
N GLY A 49 5.15 8.55 12.68
CA GLY A 49 6.18 9.39 12.08
C GLY A 49 7.07 8.68 11.08
N HIS A 50 6.78 7.43 10.71
CA HIS A 50 7.52 6.76 9.64
C HIS A 50 7.27 7.45 8.30
N ASN A 51 8.34 7.63 7.53
CA ASN A 51 8.25 8.16 6.17
C ASN A 51 7.40 7.23 5.28
N PHE A 52 6.44 7.79 4.55
CA PHE A 52 5.50 7.03 3.72
C PHE A 52 6.20 6.19 2.64
N GLY A 53 7.23 6.72 2.00
CA GLY A 53 8.05 5.98 1.03
C GLY A 53 8.74 4.78 1.64
N ILE A 54 9.22 4.89 2.89
CA ILE A 54 9.81 3.75 3.61
C ILE A 54 8.72 2.71 3.93
N VAL A 55 7.55 3.15 4.37
CA VAL A 55 6.43 2.26 4.69
C VAL A 55 5.99 1.44 3.47
N ILE A 56 5.81 2.09 2.32
CA ILE A 56 5.49 1.42 1.06
C ILE A 56 6.64 0.51 0.63
N GLY A 57 7.87 1.00 0.70
CA GLY A 57 9.08 0.23 0.39
C GLY A 57 9.17 -1.08 1.15
N LEU A 58 9.00 -1.02 2.47
CA LEU A 58 8.99 -2.20 3.34
C LEU A 58 7.85 -3.16 3.01
N ASP A 59 6.67 -2.65 2.65
CA ASP A 59 5.54 -3.48 2.25
C ASP A 59 5.83 -4.21 0.92
N ILE A 60 6.46 -3.54 -0.04
CA ILE A 60 6.93 -4.14 -1.29
C ILE A 60 7.96 -5.21 -1.01
N GLU A 61 9.03 -4.89 -0.28
CA GLU A 61 10.08 -5.86 0.03
C GLU A 61 9.55 -7.08 0.76
N THR A 62 8.67 -6.87 1.75
CA THR A 62 8.01 -7.96 2.48
C THR A 62 7.17 -8.82 1.55
N ALA A 63 6.45 -8.22 0.60
CA ALA A 63 5.65 -8.97 -0.36
C ALA A 63 6.53 -9.80 -1.30
N LEU A 64 7.64 -9.23 -1.81
CA LEU A 64 8.62 -9.95 -2.63
C LEU A 64 9.29 -11.09 -1.85
N TYR A 65 9.63 -10.87 -0.57
CA TYR A 65 10.22 -11.88 0.30
C TYR A 65 9.29 -13.06 0.61
N ARG A 66 7.98 -12.79 0.68
CA ARG A 66 6.95 -13.79 1.00
C ARG A 66 6.46 -14.58 -0.21
N THR A 67 6.95 -14.26 -1.41
CA THR A 67 6.67 -15.07 -2.59
C THR A 67 7.27 -16.47 -2.44
N PRO A 68 6.74 -17.47 -3.16
CA PRO A 68 7.29 -18.82 -3.11
C PRO A 68 8.80 -18.84 -3.44
N PRO A 69 9.66 -19.41 -2.58
CA PRO A 69 11.13 -19.35 -2.73
C PRO A 69 11.65 -19.89 -4.07
N GLU A 70 10.94 -20.82 -4.68
CA GLU A 70 11.24 -21.39 -6.00
C GLU A 70 11.24 -20.34 -7.12
N LEU A 71 10.45 -19.27 -6.98
CA LEU A 71 10.40 -18.17 -7.94
C LEU A 71 11.58 -17.21 -7.77
N LYS A 72 12.31 -17.25 -6.65
CA LYS A 72 13.50 -16.42 -6.37
C LYS A 72 13.28 -14.90 -6.61
N ILE A 73 12.05 -14.42 -6.45
CA ILE A 73 11.69 -13.01 -6.67
C ILE A 73 12.33 -12.09 -5.62
N ASN A 74 12.67 -12.63 -4.44
CA ASN A 74 13.40 -11.91 -3.41
C ASN A 74 14.78 -11.40 -3.88
N ASN A 75 15.38 -12.02 -4.90
CA ASN A 75 16.65 -11.55 -5.49
C ASN A 75 16.51 -10.18 -6.19
N LEU A 76 15.28 -9.75 -6.50
CA LEU A 76 15.01 -8.45 -7.13
C LEU A 76 15.03 -7.28 -6.14
N ILE A 77 15.02 -7.55 -4.82
CA ILE A 77 14.98 -6.50 -3.79
C ILE A 77 16.20 -5.59 -3.89
N GLN A 78 17.41 -6.16 -4.01
CA GLN A 78 18.63 -5.37 -4.07
C GLN A 78 18.70 -4.49 -5.34
N PRO A 79 18.47 -5.02 -6.56
CA PRO A 79 18.35 -4.19 -7.77
C PRO A 79 17.30 -3.06 -7.65
N LEU A 80 16.16 -3.35 -7.02
CA LEU A 80 15.11 -2.35 -6.82
C LEU A 80 15.52 -1.26 -5.81
N ARG A 81 16.26 -1.61 -4.74
CA ARG A 81 16.81 -0.62 -3.79
C ARG A 81 17.82 0.31 -4.46
N GLU A 82 18.67 -0.24 -5.31
CA GLU A 82 19.69 0.52 -6.05
C GLU A 82 19.05 1.43 -7.10
N THR A 83 17.97 0.96 -7.73
CA THR A 83 17.23 1.74 -8.74
C THR A 83 16.37 2.83 -8.09
N PHE A 84 15.70 2.52 -6.99
CA PHE A 84 14.81 3.42 -6.26
C PHE A 84 15.40 3.67 -4.86
N ILE A 85 16.45 4.47 -4.79
CA ILE A 85 17.17 4.77 -3.56
C ILE A 85 16.60 6.01 -2.83
N PHE A 86 16.87 6.12 -1.53
CA PHE A 86 16.75 7.37 -0.79
C PHE A 86 18.11 8.10 -0.75
N GLU A 87 18.34 8.96 -1.74
CA GLU A 87 19.60 9.71 -1.89
C GLU A 87 20.03 10.43 -0.60
N GLY A 88 21.29 10.26 -0.20
CA GLY A 88 21.88 10.94 0.95
C GLY A 88 21.37 10.54 2.33
N THR A 89 20.49 9.54 2.45
CA THR A 89 19.86 9.17 3.74
C THR A 89 20.45 7.92 4.41
N GLY A 90 21.17 7.07 3.65
CA GLY A 90 21.65 5.76 4.13
C GLY A 90 20.55 4.73 4.36
N ILE A 91 19.29 5.02 3.99
CA ILE A 91 18.17 4.08 4.12
C ILE A 91 18.31 2.97 3.07
N ASN A 92 18.42 1.73 3.53
CA ASN A 92 18.57 0.54 2.68
C ASN A 92 17.23 -0.19 2.47
N VAL A 93 16.27 0.53 1.91
CA VAL A 93 14.92 0.04 1.58
C VAL A 93 14.52 0.63 0.23
N ILE A 94 13.75 -0.10 -0.57
CA ILE A 94 13.15 0.41 -1.81
C ILE A 94 12.42 1.72 -1.49
N ASN A 95 12.73 2.79 -2.20
CA ASN A 95 11.98 4.03 -2.12
C ASN A 95 10.63 3.84 -2.82
N GLY A 96 9.63 3.41 -2.05
CA GLY A 96 8.32 3.04 -2.58
C GLY A 96 7.60 4.19 -3.27
N VAL A 97 7.83 5.43 -2.83
CA VAL A 97 7.24 6.61 -3.48
C VAL A 97 7.93 6.90 -4.81
N ALA A 98 9.26 6.78 -4.89
CA ALA A 98 9.98 6.92 -6.16
C ALA A 98 9.54 5.87 -7.20
N LEU A 99 9.34 4.62 -6.78
CA LEU A 99 8.79 3.58 -7.65
C LEU A 99 7.39 3.93 -8.15
N LEU A 100 6.48 4.33 -7.25
CA LEU A 100 5.12 4.73 -7.61
C LEU A 100 5.11 5.89 -8.60
N GLN A 101 5.93 6.91 -8.35
CA GLN A 101 6.06 8.07 -9.21
C GLN A 101 6.56 7.68 -10.60
N HIS A 102 7.60 6.83 -10.67
CA HIS A 102 8.11 6.31 -11.94
C HIS A 102 7.04 5.56 -12.75
N MET A 103 6.26 4.69 -12.09
CA MET A 103 5.16 3.97 -12.76
C MET A 103 4.07 4.92 -13.26
N GLN A 104 3.80 5.99 -12.52
CA GLN A 104 2.85 7.02 -12.94
C GLN A 104 3.36 7.80 -14.16
N ASP A 105 4.63 8.21 -14.14
CA ASP A 105 5.23 9.06 -15.18
C ASP A 105 5.43 8.30 -16.49
N THR A 106 5.77 7.01 -16.42
CA THR A 106 6.00 6.16 -17.59
C THR A 106 4.75 5.45 -18.09
N GLY A 107 3.74 5.27 -17.22
CA GLY A 107 2.59 4.40 -17.48
C GLY A 107 2.91 2.90 -17.37
N GLU A 108 4.15 2.54 -17.05
CA GLU A 108 4.63 1.16 -17.03
C GLU A 108 4.37 0.53 -15.67
N THR A 109 3.33 -0.30 -15.60
CA THR A 109 2.88 -0.92 -14.34
C THR A 109 3.43 -2.32 -14.10
N GLU A 110 4.10 -2.89 -15.10
CA GLU A 110 4.64 -4.24 -15.06
C GLU A 110 6.16 -4.20 -14.93
N TYR A 111 6.71 -5.05 -14.07
CA TYR A 111 8.16 -5.23 -13.98
C TYR A 111 8.73 -5.65 -15.35
N PRO A 112 9.84 -5.08 -15.84
CA PRO A 112 10.82 -4.23 -15.14
C PRO A 112 10.54 -2.71 -15.17
N PHE A 113 9.30 -2.27 -15.35
CA PHE A 113 8.88 -0.86 -15.35
C PHE A 113 9.59 -0.02 -16.42
N ALA A 114 9.86 -0.63 -17.57
CA ALA A 114 10.71 -0.08 -18.63
C ALA A 114 12.13 0.36 -18.19
N ILE A 115 12.63 -0.17 -17.08
CA ILE A 115 14.00 0.09 -16.62
C ILE A 115 14.92 -1.01 -17.15
N GLY A 116 15.73 -0.67 -18.15
CA GLY A 116 16.62 -1.62 -18.83
C GLY A 116 17.78 -2.17 -17.97
N SER A 117 18.09 -1.52 -16.83
CA SER A 117 19.11 -2.01 -15.89
C SER A 117 18.58 -3.06 -14.90
N LEU A 118 17.26 -3.22 -14.80
CA LEU A 118 16.66 -4.23 -13.91
C LEU A 118 16.77 -5.62 -14.56
N PRO A 119 17.04 -6.68 -13.77
CA PRO A 119 17.14 -8.05 -14.28
C PRO A 119 15.87 -8.48 -15.02
N ALA A 120 15.99 -9.20 -16.14
CA ALA A 120 14.83 -9.83 -16.77
C ALA A 120 14.25 -10.93 -15.86
N VAL A 121 12.92 -11.13 -15.96
CA VAL A 121 12.19 -12.16 -15.21
C VAL A 121 11.35 -13.00 -16.17
N SER A 122 11.04 -14.23 -15.75
CA SER A 122 10.06 -15.08 -16.44
C SER A 122 8.63 -14.57 -16.28
N ASP A 123 7.73 -14.99 -17.16
CA ASP A 123 6.30 -14.61 -17.12
C ASP A 123 5.63 -14.96 -15.77
N ILE A 124 6.00 -16.10 -15.18
CA ILE A 124 5.46 -16.54 -13.88
C ILE A 124 5.92 -15.59 -12.77
N GLN A 125 7.19 -15.18 -12.78
CA GLN A 125 7.72 -14.21 -11.84
C GLN A 125 7.05 -12.85 -12.02
N GLN A 126 6.89 -12.40 -13.27
CA GLN A 126 6.23 -11.14 -13.59
C GLN A 126 4.78 -11.11 -13.10
N ALA A 127 4.02 -12.20 -13.33
CA ALA A 127 2.65 -12.33 -12.87
C ALA A 127 2.54 -12.29 -11.34
N GLU A 128 3.45 -12.95 -10.63
CA GLU A 128 3.46 -12.92 -9.17
C GLU A 128 3.88 -11.53 -8.62
N ILE A 129 4.86 -10.86 -9.23
CA ILE A 129 5.24 -9.48 -8.88
C ILE A 129 4.04 -8.55 -9.06
N LYS A 130 3.38 -8.61 -10.23
CA LYS A 130 2.20 -7.81 -10.53
C LYS A 130 1.11 -8.02 -9.48
N LYS A 131 0.81 -9.27 -9.15
CA LYS A 131 -0.18 -9.62 -8.10
C LYS A 131 0.19 -9.03 -6.74
N GLN A 132 1.45 -9.07 -6.32
CA GLN A 132 1.87 -8.48 -5.05
C GLN A 132 1.76 -6.95 -5.06
N LEU A 133 2.18 -6.30 -6.14
CA LEU A 133 2.10 -4.84 -6.28
C LEU A 133 0.65 -4.35 -6.32
N SER A 134 -0.24 -5.03 -7.06
CA SER A 134 -1.66 -4.69 -7.08
C SER A 134 -2.30 -4.73 -5.69
N ARG A 135 -1.91 -5.70 -4.83
CA ARG A 135 -2.40 -5.75 -3.44
C ARG A 135 -1.94 -4.57 -2.61
N ILE A 136 -0.71 -4.11 -2.82
CA ILE A 136 -0.16 -2.94 -2.13
C ILE A 136 -0.87 -1.67 -2.62
N PHE A 137 -1.13 -1.53 -3.92
CA PHE A 137 -1.86 -0.39 -4.47
C PHE A 137 -3.30 -0.34 -3.97
N ASN A 138 -3.98 -1.49 -3.93
CA ASN A 138 -5.32 -1.57 -3.34
C ASN A 138 -5.30 -1.12 -1.88
N ARG A 139 -4.29 -1.54 -1.10
CA ARG A 139 -4.12 -1.08 0.29
C ARG A 139 -3.91 0.44 0.36
N ILE A 140 -3.07 1.01 -0.49
CA ILE A 140 -2.85 2.47 -0.55
C ILE A 140 -4.15 3.20 -0.89
N SER A 141 -4.92 2.69 -1.86
CA SER A 141 -6.23 3.24 -2.21
C SER A 141 -7.19 3.17 -1.02
N THR A 142 -7.29 2.02 -0.35
CA THR A 142 -8.13 1.89 0.85
C THR A 142 -7.67 2.82 1.97
N VAL A 143 -6.36 3.04 2.14
CA VAL A 143 -5.85 4.02 3.10
C VAL A 143 -6.31 5.43 2.73
N TYR A 144 -6.24 5.81 1.44
CA TYR A 144 -6.75 7.09 0.96
C TYR A 144 -8.25 7.24 1.20
N ASP A 145 -9.04 6.20 0.94
CA ASP A 145 -10.49 6.19 1.14
C ASP A 145 -10.84 6.35 2.62
N LEU A 146 -10.21 5.56 3.50
CA LEU A 146 -10.43 5.63 4.95
C LEU A 146 -10.08 7.02 5.52
N ILE A 147 -8.99 7.61 5.03
CA ILE A 147 -8.53 8.94 5.44
C ILE A 147 -9.49 10.02 4.91
N SER A 148 -9.96 9.89 3.67
CA SER A 148 -10.93 10.81 3.06
C SER A 148 -12.28 10.76 3.77
N ASP A 149 -12.77 9.57 4.07
CA ASP A 149 -13.99 9.36 4.85
C ASP A 149 -13.85 9.95 6.25
N GLU A 150 -12.74 9.72 6.96
CA GLU A 150 -12.52 10.31 8.29
C GLU A 150 -12.46 11.84 8.24
N SER A 151 -11.93 12.44 7.17
CA SER A 151 -11.93 13.89 6.98
C SER A 151 -13.31 14.48 6.71
N ALA A 152 -14.17 13.75 5.99
CA ALA A 152 -15.55 14.15 5.76
C ALA A 152 -16.40 14.06 7.04
N HIS A 153 -16.00 13.21 7.99
CA HIS A 153 -16.69 13.02 9.27
C HIS A 153 -16.09 13.84 10.43
N SER A 154 -14.84 14.30 10.34
CA SER A 154 -14.18 15.12 11.37
C SER A 154 -14.30 16.62 11.03
N ASN A 155 -15.35 17.24 11.56
CA ASN A 155 -15.52 18.70 11.55
C ASN A 155 -14.50 19.46 12.42
N ASP A 156 -13.53 18.77 13.06
CA ASP A 156 -12.54 19.38 13.94
C ASP A 156 -11.15 19.35 13.28
N ASN A 157 -10.85 20.46 12.60
CA ASN A 157 -9.55 20.85 12.03
C ASN A 157 -9.18 20.29 10.64
N PRO A 158 -9.95 20.66 9.59
CA PRO A 158 -9.58 20.44 8.19
C PRO A 158 -8.19 21.01 7.83
N GLY A 159 -7.64 21.96 8.60
CA GLY A 159 -6.29 22.50 8.37
C GLY A 159 -5.14 21.53 8.71
N ALA A 160 -5.33 20.61 9.66
CA ALA A 160 -4.36 19.55 9.93
C ALA A 160 -4.42 18.45 8.86
N PHE A 161 -5.62 18.17 8.35
CA PHE A 161 -5.87 17.25 7.26
C PHE A 161 -5.31 17.76 5.93
N ILE A 162 -5.59 19.03 5.57
CA ILE A 162 -5.02 19.67 4.39
C ILE A 162 -3.49 19.71 4.50
N LYS A 163 -2.90 19.97 5.67
CA LYS A 163 -1.43 19.88 5.84
C LYS A 163 -0.88 18.46 5.69
N PHE A 164 -1.63 17.43 6.09
CA PHE A 164 -1.24 16.03 5.91
C PHE A 164 -1.35 15.61 4.44
N ILE A 165 -2.45 15.98 3.76
CA ILE A 165 -2.64 15.79 2.33
C ILE A 165 -1.62 16.62 1.53
N ASP A 166 -1.39 17.89 1.85
CA ASP A 166 -0.37 18.74 1.23
C ASP A 166 1.02 18.17 1.46
N LYS A 167 1.32 17.55 2.61
CA LYS A 167 2.61 16.90 2.84
C LYS A 167 2.78 15.60 2.04
N ILE A 168 1.68 14.93 1.71
CA ILE A 168 1.64 13.78 0.78
C ILE A 168 1.65 14.26 -0.68
N THR A 169 1.07 15.42 -0.98
CA THR A 169 0.87 16.00 -2.32
C THR A 169 2.02 16.92 -2.73
N LEU A 170 2.80 17.49 -1.82
CA LEU A 170 4.05 18.23 -2.06
C LEU A 170 5.17 17.35 -2.59
N ILE A 171 4.98 16.02 -2.59
CA ILE A 171 5.81 15.10 -3.37
C ILE A 171 5.47 15.16 -4.88
N LYS A 172 4.43 15.91 -5.30
CA LYS A 172 3.96 16.04 -6.70
C LYS A 172 4.36 17.33 -7.45
N GLN A 173 5.23 18.19 -6.93
CA GLN A 173 5.66 19.39 -7.70
C GLN A 173 7.13 19.72 -7.41
N PRO A 174 8.08 19.44 -8.32
CA PRO A 174 9.27 20.27 -8.40
C PRO A 174 8.85 21.64 -8.92
N GLU A 175 9.16 22.69 -8.17
CA GLU A 175 9.07 24.07 -8.66
C GLU A 175 9.90 24.17 -9.95
N SER A 176 9.22 24.54 -11.04
CA SER A 176 9.79 24.90 -12.33
C SER A 176 10.52 26.24 -12.27
#